data_AF-A0A1R1D518-F1
#
_entry.id   AF-A0A1R1D518-F1
#
_cell.length_a   1.000
_cell.length_b   1.000
_cell.length_c   1.000
_cell.angle_alpha   90.00
_cell.angle_beta   90.00
_cell.angle_gamma   90.00
#
_symmetry.space_group_name_H-M   'P 1'
#
loop_
_entity.id
_entity.type
_entity.pdbx_description
1 polymer ?
#
loop_
_entity_poly.entity_id
_entity_poly.type
_entity_poly.pdbx_seq_one_letter_code
_entity_poly.pdbx_strand_id
1 'polypeptide(L)' 'MKPVLVPHTDYQAFVLRQLRTHYSTGLVLIPKDWQLALKLWQADLSSITTFLHDSYADRGPLPRDPASLLRS' A
#
# COMPACT_ATOMS: atom_id res chain seq x y z
N MET A 1 17.57 -1.93 -11.77
CA MET A 1 17.34 -2.83 -10.63
C MET A 1 15.87 -3.17 -10.64
N LYS A 2 15.49 -4.38 -10.22
CA LYS A 2 14.08 -4.80 -10.25
C LYS A 2 13.37 -4.50 -8.92
N PRO A 3 12.08 -4.12 -8.94
CA PRO A 3 11.33 -3.84 -7.71
C PRO A 3 11.16 -5.10 -6.88
N VAL A 4 11.24 -4.94 -5.56
CA VAL A 4 10.95 -6.01 -4.59
C VAL A 4 9.51 -5.84 -4.11
N LEU A 5 8.76 -6.94 -4.11
CA LEU A 5 7.39 -6.96 -3.62
C LEU A 5 7.34 -6.62 -2.13
N VAL A 6 6.49 -5.66 -1.78
CA VAL A 6 6.02 -5.47 -0.41
C VAL A 6 4.74 -6.29 -0.23
N PRO A 7 4.72 -7.26 0.70
CA PRO A 7 3.52 -8.05 0.99
C PRO A 7 2.34 -7.16 1.39
N HIS A 8 1.14 -7.51 0.94
CA HIS A 8 -0.06 -6.77 1.31
C HIS A 8 -0.28 -6.72 2.84
N THR A 9 0.10 -7.77 3.56
CA THR A 9 0.06 -7.82 5.03
C THR A 9 0.89 -6.73 5.69
N ASP A 10 2.06 -6.42 5.12
CA ASP A 10 2.96 -5.39 5.65
C ASP A 10 2.37 -4.00 5.43
N TYR A 11 1.71 -3.79 4.28
CA TYR A 11 0.92 -2.58 4.02
C TYR A 11 -0.24 -2.43 5.02
N GLN A 12 -0.99 -3.50 5.28
CA GLN A 12 -2.09 -3.48 6.24
C GLN A 12 -1.59 -3.14 7.66
N ALA A 13 -0.46 -3.71 8.08
CA ALA A 13 0.18 -3.39 9.35
C ALA A 13 0.66 -1.94 9.41
N PHE A 14 1.22 -1.42 8.31
CA PHE A 14 1.59 -0.01 8.18
C PHE A 14 0.38 0.92 8.38
N VAL A 15 -0.73 0.67 7.68
CA VAL A 15 -1.95 1.50 7.79
C VAL A 15 -2.48 1.49 9.23
N LEU A 16 -2.59 0.32 9.86
CA LEU A 16 -3.05 0.21 11.24
C LEU A 16 -2.14 0.96 12.22
N ARG A 17 -0.82 0.90 12.01
CA ARG A 17 0.15 1.66 12.80
C ARG A 17 -0.05 3.17 12.62
N GLN A 18 -0.19 3.65 11.38
CA GLN A 18 -0.43 5.07 11.11
C GLN A 18 -1.72 5.56 11.75
N LEU A 19 -2.81 4.78 11.64
CA LEU A 19 -4.08 5.11 12.27
C LEU A 19 -3.94 5.23 13.79
N ARG A 20 -3.23 4.29 14.44
CA ARG A 20 -2.97 4.34 15.89
C ARG A 20 -2.09 5.51 16.29
N THR A 21 -1.05 5.82 15.51
CA THR A 21 -0.11 6.91 15.80
C THR A 21 -0.77 8.28 15.68
N HIS A 22 -1.60 8.48 14.67
CA HIS A 22 -2.16 9.81 14.36
C HIS A 22 -3.56 10.04 14.92
N TYR A 23 -4.30 8.99 15.27
CA TYR A 23 -5.72 9.09 15.69
C TYR A 23 -6.00 8.33 16.99
N SER A 24 -5.02 8.25 17.89
CA SER A 24 -5.08 7.55 19.18
C SER A 24 -6.25 7.95 20.08
N THR A 25 -6.84 9.14 19.87
CA THR A 25 -7.99 9.65 20.62
C THR A 25 -9.22 9.79 19.71
N GLY A 26 -9.87 8.66 19.43
CA GLY A 26 -11.20 8.65 18.81
C GLY A 26 -11.21 9.04 17.33
N LEU A 27 -10.88 8.08 16.46
CA LEU A 27 -11.20 8.16 15.05
C LEU A 27 -12.72 8.18 14.90
N VAL A 28 -13.32 9.38 14.77
CA VAL A 28 -14.72 9.51 14.37
C VAL A 28 -14.78 9.25 12.87
N LEU A 29 -14.74 7.98 12.49
CA LEU A 29 -15.05 7.57 11.13
C LEU A 29 -16.51 7.83 10.88
N ILE A 30 -16.78 8.80 10.01
CA ILE A 30 -18.12 8.95 9.44
C ILE A 30 -18.42 7.63 8.71
N PRO A 31 -19.59 7.00 8.93
CA PRO A 31 -19.89 5.66 8.39
C PRO A 31 -19.65 5.51 6.88
N LYS A 32 -19.77 6.61 6.12
CA LYS A 32 -19.53 6.67 4.68
C LYS A 32 -18.05 6.52 4.31
N ASP A 33 -17.14 7.11 5.08
CA ASP A 33 -15.71 7.08 4.80
C ASP A 33 -15.09 5.75 5.22
N TRP A 34 -15.70 5.06 6.19
CA TRP A 34 -15.25 3.74 6.63
C TRP A 34 -15.35 2.68 5.53
N GLN A 35 -16.42 2.71 4.72
CA GLN A 35 -16.55 1.76 3.61
C GLN A 35 -15.44 1.94 2.56
N LEU A 36 -15.05 3.19 2.28
CA LEU A 36 -13.94 3.48 1.36
C LEU A 36 -12.61 3.04 1.97
N ALA A 37 -12.36 3.37 3.24
CA ALA A 37 -11.15 2.97 3.95
C ALA A 37 -10.99 1.44 3.99
N LEU A 38 -12.07 0.71 4.25
CA LEU A 38 -12.06 -0.75 4.24
C LEU A 38 -11.76 -1.30 2.84
N LYS A 39 -12.38 -0.76 1.79
CA LYS A 39 -12.08 -1.16 0.41
C LYS A 39 -10.63 -0.94 0.04
N LEU A 40 -10.05 0.21 0.40
CA LEU A 40 -8.63 0.51 0.16
C LEU A 40 -7.71 -0.40 0.97
N TRP A 41 -8.07 -0.70 2.22
CA TRP A 41 -7.32 -1.61 3.09
C TRP A 41 -7.35 -3.07 2.60
N GLN A 42 -8.46 -3.51 1.98
CA GLN A 42 -8.62 -4.84 1.39
C GLN A 42 -8.08 -4.96 -0.04
N ALA A 43 -7.78 -3.84 -0.71
CA ALA A 43 -7.32 -3.82 -2.08
C ALA A 43 -5.88 -4.37 -2.18
N ASP A 44 -5.79 -5.66 -2.48
CA ASP A 44 -4.53 -6.30 -2.77
C ASP A 44 -4.10 -6.04 -4.23
N LEU A 45 -3.02 -5.28 -4.37
CA LEU A 45 -2.36 -4.90 -5.61
C LEU A 45 -1.01 -5.60 -5.78
N SER A 46 -0.64 -6.57 -4.93
CA SER A 46 0.64 -7.27 -5.00
C SER A 46 0.88 -7.95 -6.36
N SER A 47 -0.17 -8.32 -7.07
CA SER A 47 -0.09 -8.85 -8.44
C SER A 47 0.50 -7.85 -9.44
N ILE A 48 0.32 -6.54 -9.22
CA ILE A 48 0.83 -5.48 -10.08
C ILE A 48 2.35 -5.43 -10.05
N THR A 49 2.96 -5.72 -8.90
CA THR A 49 4.42 -5.79 -8.78
C THR A 49 5.02 -6.84 -9.70
N THR A 50 4.40 -8.02 -9.76
CA THR A 50 4.79 -9.10 -10.67
C THR A 50 4.50 -8.72 -12.12
N PHE A 51 3.32 -8.17 -12.40
CA PHE A 51 2.90 -7.81 -13.75
C PHE A 51 3.81 -6.74 -14.38
N LEU A 52 4.22 -5.73 -13.62
CA LEU A 52 5.07 -4.64 -14.11
C LEU A 52 6.57 -4.92 -13.96
N HIS A 53 6.97 -6.07 -13.41
CA HIS A 53 8.37 -6.38 -13.10
C HIS A 53 9.31 -6.20 -14.30
N ASP A 54 8.87 -6.61 -15.48
CA ASP A 54 9.65 -6.55 -16.72
C ASP A 54 9.66 -5.16 -17.36
N SER A 55 8.72 -4.28 -16.98
CA SER A 55 8.69 -2.88 -17.41
C SER A 55 9.80 -2.03 -16.75
N TYR A 56 10.40 -2.51 -15.65
CA TYR A 56 11.49 -1.80 -14.97
C TYR A 56 12.84 -2.10 -15.63
N ALA A 57 13.63 -1.05 -15.79
CA ALA A 57 14.99 -1.15 -16.32
C ALA A 57 15.97 -1.82 -15.33
N ASP A 58 16.94 -2.55 -15.85
CA ASP A 58 18.00 -3.18 -15.05
C ASP A 58 18.99 -2.16 -14.47
N ARG A 59 19.04 -0.96 -15.04
CA ARG A 59 19.91 0.15 -14.62
C ARG A 59 19.07 1.34 -14.21
N GLY A 60 19.52 2.07 -13.20
CA GLY A 60 18.82 3.24 -12.69
C GLY A 60 18.80 3.30 -11.15
N PRO A 61 18.04 4.25 -10.58
CA PRO A 61 17.87 4.37 -9.14
C PRO A 61 17.14 3.15 -8.55
N LEU A 62 17.18 3.04 -7.23
CA LEU A 62 16.50 1.96 -6.52
C LEU A 62 14.99 2.00 -6.88
N PRO A 63 14.43 0.91 -7.44
CA PRO A 63 13.03 0.88 -7.87
C PRO A 63 12.12 0.85 -6.64
N ARG A 64 11.04 1.63 -6.69
CA ARG A 64 9.94 1.52 -5.74
C ARG A 64 8.96 0.48 -6.23
N ASP A 65 8.42 -0.29 -5.29
CA ASP A 65 7.38 -1.29 -5.57
C ASP A 65 6.17 -0.65 -6.27
N PRO A 66 5.75 -1.15 -7.45
CA PRO A 66 4.60 -0.62 -8.18
C PRO A 66 3.31 -0.62 -7.37
N ALA A 67 3.06 -1.70 -6.61
CA ALA A 67 1.89 -1.81 -5.76
C ALA A 67 1.90 -0.78 -4.63
N SER A 68 3.07 -0.27 -4.25
CA SER A 68 3.23 0.82 -3.28
C SER A 68 3.06 2.21 -3.91
N LEU A 69 3.38 2.38 -5.20
CA LEU A 69 3.15 3.63 -5.94
C LEU A 69 1.65 3.92 -6.14
N LEU A 70 0.85 2.89 -6.38
CA LEU A 70 -0.59 3.03 -6.60
C LEU A 70 -1.41 3.21 -5.31
N ARG A 71 -0.75 3.21 -4.15
CA ARG A 71 -1.36 3.34 -2.83
C ARG A 71 -0.97 4.64 -2.12
N SER A 72 -0.22 5.52 -2.77
CA SER A 72 0.27 6.81 -2.21
C SER A 72 -0.68 7.96 -2.45
#